data_AF-G5ZYA2-F1
#
_entry.id   AF-G5ZYA2-F1
#
_cell.length_a   1.000
_cell.length_b   1.000
_cell.length_c   1.000
_cell.angle_alpha   90.00
_cell.angle_beta   90.00
_cell.angle_gamma   90.00
#
_symmetry.space_group_name_H-M   'P 1'
#
loop_
_entity.id
_entity.type
_entity.pdbx_description
1 polymer ?
#
loop_
_entity_poly.entity_id
_entity_poly.type
_entity_poly.pdbx_seq_one_letter_code
_entity_poly.pdbx_strand_id
1 'polypeptide(L)'
;MRIKDNCDIGLKTRFGPDWPGKRCGAKTRAGGICPKPAYKDSGRCHNHGGASTGPKTKDGRQRVSEAHLKHGRYTKDKKEARKEGAAIERQLRTRRKLIENELKSAGII
;
A
#
# COMPACT_ATOMS: atom_id res chain seq x y z
N MET A 1 17.48 -0.85 -29.59
CA MET A 1 18.27 -1.24 -28.39
C MET A 1 19.23 -0.10 -28.07
N ARG A 2 19.19 0.53 -26.88
CA ARG A 2 20.14 1.62 -26.56
C ARG A 2 21.52 1.02 -26.25
N ILE A 3 22.49 1.31 -27.11
CA ILE A 3 23.90 1.07 -26.84
C ILE A 3 24.41 2.32 -26.14
N LYS A 4 24.92 2.17 -24.91
CA LYS A 4 25.57 3.28 -24.23
C LYS A 4 26.99 3.38 -24.79
N ASP A 5 27.37 4.56 -25.27
CA ASP A 5 28.74 4.91 -25.67
C ASP A 5 29.39 3.95 -26.70
N ASN A 6 28.61 3.41 -27.65
CA ASN A 6 29.08 2.42 -28.66
C ASN A 6 29.76 1.17 -28.07
N CYS A 7 29.44 0.79 -26.83
CA CYS A 7 29.98 -0.41 -26.21
C CYS A 7 29.13 -1.65 -26.53
N ASP A 8 29.68 -2.52 -27.38
CA ASP A 8 29.04 -3.78 -27.81
C ASP A 8 29.16 -4.92 -26.77
N ILE A 9 29.90 -4.68 -25.68
CA ILE A 9 30.12 -5.67 -24.63
C ILE A 9 28.78 -6.07 -23.99
N GLY A 10 28.52 -7.37 -24.04
CA GLY A 10 27.32 -7.98 -23.47
C GLY A 10 26.05 -7.80 -24.30
N LEU A 11 26.09 -7.24 -25.52
CA LEU A 11 24.89 -7.16 -26.36
C LEU A 11 24.28 -8.54 -26.65
N LYS A 12 25.13 -9.55 -26.86
CA LYS A 12 24.70 -10.93 -27.12
C LYS A 12 23.98 -11.58 -25.91
N THR A 13 24.24 -11.12 -24.69
CA THR A 13 23.68 -11.70 -23.45
C THR A 13 22.58 -10.84 -22.82
N ARG A 14 22.32 -9.64 -23.36
CA ARG A 14 21.22 -8.77 -22.90
C ARG A 14 19.89 -9.33 -23.38
N PHE A 15 18.92 -9.40 -22.47
CA PHE A 15 17.55 -9.75 -22.83
C PHE A 15 16.92 -8.61 -23.66
N GLY A 16 16.68 -8.86 -24.95
CA GLY A 16 16.05 -7.91 -25.88
C GLY A 16 14.55 -7.66 -25.61
N PRO A 17 13.90 -6.74 -26.35
CA PRO A 17 12.48 -6.45 -26.20
C PRO A 17 11.58 -7.69 -26.25
N ASP A 18 11.91 -8.63 -27.15
CA ASP A 18 11.11 -9.84 -27.44
C ASP A 18 11.48 -11.05 -26.57
N TRP A 19 12.20 -10.85 -25.47
CA TRP A 19 12.53 -11.96 -24.58
C TRP A 19 11.26 -12.57 -23.97
N PRO A 20 11.02 -13.89 -24.09
CA PRO A 20 9.76 -14.53 -23.72
C PRO A 20 9.49 -14.58 -22.20
N GLY A 21 10.49 -14.26 -21.37
CA GLY A 21 10.36 -14.29 -19.92
C GLY A 21 9.62 -13.07 -19.34
N LYS A 22 9.12 -13.21 -18.12
CA LYS A 22 8.41 -12.14 -17.42
C LYS A 22 9.36 -11.00 -17.02
N ARG A 23 9.03 -9.78 -17.45
CA ARG A 23 9.72 -8.56 -17.00
C ARG A 23 9.22 -8.13 -15.62
N CYS A 24 10.07 -7.43 -14.88
CA CYS A 24 9.71 -6.91 -13.55
C CYS A 24 8.51 -5.96 -13.57
N GLY A 25 8.38 -5.10 -14.59
CA GLY A 25 7.21 -4.23 -14.72
C GLY A 25 7.09 -3.08 -13.72
N ALA A 26 8.00 -2.98 -12.74
CA ALA A 26 7.95 -1.92 -11.73
C ALA A 26 8.24 -0.54 -12.33
N LYS A 27 7.57 0.51 -11.84
CA LYS A 27 7.88 1.89 -12.18
C LYS A 27 9.28 2.23 -11.67
N THR A 28 10.15 2.65 -12.58
CA THR A 28 11.51 3.10 -12.26
C THR A 28 11.51 4.55 -11.81
N ARG A 29 12.59 4.98 -11.13
CA ARG A 29 12.76 6.39 -10.72
C ARG A 29 12.75 7.37 -11.91
N ALA A 30 13.18 6.92 -13.10
CA ALA A 30 13.18 7.70 -14.32
C ALA A 30 11.80 7.73 -15.04
N GLY A 31 10.75 7.20 -14.43
CA GLY A 31 9.39 7.23 -14.97
C GLY A 31 9.03 6.07 -15.91
N GLY A 32 10.00 5.30 -16.41
CA GLY A 32 9.76 4.14 -17.28
C GLY A 32 9.47 2.83 -16.52
N ILE A 33 9.14 1.78 -17.27
CA ILE A 33 8.90 0.42 -16.74
C ILE A 33 10.21 -0.36 -16.64
N CYS A 34 10.41 -1.13 -15.57
CA CYS A 34 11.63 -1.90 -15.35
C CYS A 34 11.77 -3.06 -16.37
N PRO A 35 12.82 -3.07 -17.21
CA PRO A 35 13.04 -4.12 -18.22
C PRO A 35 13.82 -5.33 -17.68
N LYS A 36 14.23 -5.32 -16.40
CA LYS A 36 14.97 -6.44 -15.82
C LYS A 36 14.09 -7.70 -15.76
N PRO A 37 14.69 -8.90 -15.91
CA PRO A 37 13.97 -10.15 -15.69
C PRO A 37 13.44 -10.20 -14.25
N ALA A 38 12.21 -10.69 -14.10
CA ALA A 38 11.61 -10.95 -12.79
C ALA A 38 12.08 -12.30 -12.23
N TYR A 39 12.16 -12.40 -10.90
CA TYR A 39 12.16 -13.71 -10.25
C TYR A 39 10.81 -14.39 -10.45
N LYS A 40 10.82 -15.72 -10.60
CA LYS A 40 9.62 -16.53 -10.85
C LYS A 40 8.57 -16.33 -9.76
N ASP A 41 9.00 -16.36 -8.51
CA ASP A 41 8.09 -16.41 -7.36
C ASP A 41 7.47 -15.05 -7.02
N SER A 42 8.27 -13.98 -7.06
CA SER A 42 7.83 -12.63 -6.67
C SER A 42 7.34 -11.78 -7.84
N GLY A 43 7.66 -12.16 -9.08
CA GLY A 43 7.33 -11.38 -10.27
C GLY A 43 8.05 -10.02 -10.37
N ARG A 44 9.01 -9.75 -9.48
CA ARG A 44 9.83 -8.53 -9.47
C ARG A 44 11.31 -8.87 -9.60
N CYS A 45 12.13 -7.92 -10.04
CA CYS A 45 13.58 -8.09 -10.09
C CYS A 45 14.22 -7.78 -8.73
N HIS A 46 15.49 -8.14 -8.55
CA HIS A 46 16.24 -7.91 -7.31
C HIS A 46 16.10 -6.48 -6.77
N ASN A 47 16.26 -5.47 -7.63
CA ASN A 47 16.20 -4.05 -7.26
C ASN A 47 14.79 -3.57 -6.86
N HIS A 48 13.74 -4.30 -7.24
CA HIS A 48 12.35 -3.98 -6.90
C HIS A 48 11.77 -4.99 -5.91
N GLY A 49 12.62 -5.51 -5.03
CA GLY A 49 12.21 -6.39 -3.92
C GLY A 49 11.97 -7.84 -4.34
N GLY A 50 12.40 -8.24 -5.55
CA GLY A 50 12.14 -9.59 -6.04
C GLY A 50 12.81 -10.70 -5.23
N ALA A 51 13.91 -10.39 -4.55
CA ALA A 51 14.60 -11.28 -3.61
C ALA A 51 14.12 -11.10 -2.15
N SER A 52 13.26 -10.10 -1.89
CA SER A 52 12.78 -9.79 -0.54
C SER A 52 11.57 -10.65 -0.23
N THR A 53 11.70 -11.60 0.70
CA THR A 53 10.60 -12.48 1.10
C THR A 53 9.74 -11.92 2.24
N GLY A 54 10.25 -10.91 2.95
CA GLY A 54 9.63 -10.41 4.19
C GLY A 54 9.60 -11.46 5.32
N PRO A 55 9.02 -11.11 6.48
CA PRO A 55 8.84 -12.04 7.61
C PRO A 55 7.76 -13.09 7.30
N LYS A 56 8.15 -14.37 7.33
CA LYS A 56 7.25 -15.51 7.06
C LYS A 56 6.44 -15.94 8.28
N THR A 57 6.97 -15.75 9.49
CA THR A 57 6.34 -16.15 10.76
C THR A 57 5.40 -15.08 11.31
N LYS A 58 4.45 -15.47 12.17
CA LYS A 58 3.58 -14.52 12.89
C LYS A 58 4.42 -13.59 13.78
N ASP A 59 5.35 -14.16 14.54
CA ASP A 59 6.22 -13.39 15.44
C ASP A 59 7.12 -12.42 14.68
N GLY A 60 7.63 -12.84 13.51
CA GLY A 60 8.41 -11.95 12.64
C GLY A 60 7.58 -10.77 12.14
N ARG A 61 6.32 -10.99 11.76
CA ARG A 61 5.40 -9.91 11.38
C ARG A 61 5.09 -8.99 12.55
N GLN A 62 4.88 -9.56 13.73
CA GLN A 62 4.62 -8.82 14.96
C GLN A 62 5.80 -7.90 15.32
N ARG A 63 7.03 -8.45 15.33
CA ARG A 63 8.25 -7.69 15.61
C ARG A 63 8.45 -6.52 14.63
N VAL A 64 8.21 -6.74 13.33
CA VAL A 64 8.27 -5.68 12.31
C VAL A 64 7.19 -4.63 12.54
N SER A 65 5.96 -5.06 12.88
CA SER A 65 4.86 -4.14 13.20
C SER A 65 5.19 -3.27 14.42
N GLU A 66 5.73 -3.86 15.48
CA GLU A 66 6.15 -3.16 16.70
C GLU A 66 7.30 -2.19 16.43
N ALA A 67 8.32 -2.62 15.68
CA ALA A 67 9.46 -1.77 15.31
C ALA A 67 9.04 -0.53 14.49
N HIS A 68 8.00 -0.65 13.66
CA HIS A 68 7.47 0.47 12.87
C HIS A 68 6.33 1.24 13.56
N LEU A 69 5.94 0.86 14.77
CA LEU A 69 4.89 1.54 15.52
C LEU A 69 5.41 2.87 16.07
N LYS A 70 4.94 3.99 15.49
CA LYS A 70 5.36 5.33 15.94
C LYS A 70 4.50 5.89 17.08
N HIS A 71 3.19 5.99 16.87
CA HIS A 71 2.29 6.71 17.78
C HIS A 71 0.96 5.98 18.07
N GLY A 72 0.74 4.77 17.53
CA GLY A 72 -0.46 3.96 17.83
C GLY A 72 -1.78 4.41 17.19
N ARG A 73 -1.98 5.68 16.81
CA ARG A 73 -3.24 6.21 16.23
C ARG A 73 -3.86 5.42 15.05
N TYR A 74 -3.07 4.64 14.31
CA TYR A 74 -3.52 3.83 13.17
C TYR A 74 -3.54 2.32 13.44
N THR A 75 -3.35 1.89 14.70
CA THR A 75 -3.59 0.49 15.08
C THR A 75 -5.04 0.11 14.81
N LYS A 76 -5.29 -1.20 14.67
CA LYS A 76 -6.61 -1.74 14.38
C LYS A 76 -7.64 -1.27 15.42
N ASP A 77 -7.31 -1.44 16.70
CA ASP A 77 -8.19 -1.11 17.81
C ASP A 77 -8.53 0.39 17.85
N LYS A 78 -7.55 1.28 17.61
CA LYS A 78 -7.79 2.74 17.57
C LYS A 78 -8.61 3.16 16.35
N LYS A 79 -8.52 2.43 15.24
CA LYS A 79 -9.39 2.64 14.07
C LYS A 79 -10.81 2.17 14.35
N GLU A 80 -10.98 1.02 15.02
CA GLU A 80 -12.27 0.46 15.39
C GLU A 80 -13.00 1.37 16.40
N ALA A 81 -12.34 1.74 17.50
CA ALA A 81 -12.90 2.69 18.48
C ALA A 81 -13.32 4.03 17.85
N ARG A 82 -12.56 4.52 16.86
CA ARG A 82 -12.94 5.74 16.12
C ARG A 82 -14.19 5.54 15.27
N LYS A 83 -14.32 4.38 14.61
CA LYS A 83 -15.51 4.05 13.81
C LYS A 83 -16.74 3.93 14.69
N GLU A 84 -16.60 3.26 15.83
CA GLU A 84 -17.67 3.11 16.84
C GLU A 84 -18.09 4.47 17.39
N GLY A 85 -17.14 5.27 17.86
CA GLY A 85 -17.42 6.63 18.33
C GLY A 85 -18.11 7.51 17.29
N ALA A 86 -17.67 7.45 16.03
CA ALA A 86 -18.30 8.19 14.93
C ALA A 86 -19.73 7.69 14.63
N ALA A 87 -20.01 6.39 14.80
CA ALA A 87 -21.35 5.83 14.63
C ALA A 87 -22.29 6.33 15.73
N ILE A 88 -21.83 6.31 16.99
CA ILE A 88 -22.56 6.83 18.15
C ILE A 88 -22.83 8.33 17.97
N GLU A 89 -21.82 9.11 17.61
CA GLU A 89 -21.96 10.56 17.40
C GLU A 89 -23.01 10.88 16.32
N ARG A 90 -23.04 10.11 15.22
CA ARG A 90 -24.07 10.26 14.18
C ARG A 90 -25.47 9.98 14.73
N GLN A 91 -25.64 8.91 15.50
CA GLN A 91 -26.94 8.58 16.11
C GLN A 91 -27.39 9.68 17.07
N LEU A 92 -26.50 10.15 17.95
CA LEU A 92 -26.79 11.24 18.89
C LEU A 92 -27.14 12.53 18.16
N ARG A 93 -26.42 12.89 17.09
CA ARG A 93 -26.72 14.07 16.27
C ARG A 93 -28.11 13.96 15.64
N THR A 94 -28.46 12.81 15.07
CA THR A 94 -29.79 12.59 14.48
C THR A 94 -30.88 12.69 15.55
N ARG A 95 -30.70 12.03 16.70
CA ARG A 95 -31.66 12.06 17.80
C ARG A 95 -31.85 13.46 18.36
N ARG A 96 -30.76 14.21 18.57
CA ARG A 96 -30.81 15.61 19.01
C ARG A 96 -31.63 16.46 18.03
N LYS A 97 -31.39 16.32 16.72
CA LYS A 97 -32.12 17.07 15.69
C LYS A 97 -33.62 16.76 15.68
N LEU A 98 -33.99 15.49 15.92
CA LEU A 98 -35.40 15.10 16.05
C LEU A 98 -36.07 15.79 17.24
N ILE A 99 -35.43 15.75 18.41
CA ILE A 99 -35.93 16.42 19.63
C ILE A 99 -36.05 17.94 19.40
N GLU A 100 -35.03 18.57 18.80
CA GLU A 100 -35.08 20.00 18.46
C GLU A 100 -36.27 20.34 17.54
N ASN A 101 -36.59 19.47 16.57
CA ASN A 101 -37.74 19.66 15.69
C ASN A 101 -39.08 19.47 16.44
N GLU A 102 -39.17 18.47 17.32
CA GLU A 102 -40.35 18.23 18.16
C GLU A 102 -40.65 19.44 19.06
N LEU A 103 -39.63 19.97 19.74
CA LEU A 103 -39.77 21.13 20.61
C LEU A 103 -40.22 22.39 19.84
N LYS A 104 -39.68 22.61 18.63
CA LYS A 104 -40.13 23.69 17.74
C LYS A 104 -41.59 23.52 17.31
N SER A 105 -41.99 22.30 16.99
CA SER A 105 -43.38 22.02 16.58
C SER A 105 -44.38 22.23 17.73
N ALA A 106 -43.94 21.99 18.96
CA ALA A 106 -44.72 22.25 20.17
C ALA A 106 -44.69 23.72 20.62
N GLY A 107 -43.94 24.60 19.95
CA GLY A 107 -43.80 26.01 20.31
C GLY A 107 -43.09 26.26 21.64
N ILE A 108 -42.30 25.29 22.12
CA ILE A 108 -41.53 25.40 23.37
C ILE A 108 -40.28 26.25 23.14
N ILE A 109 -39.67 26.12 21.96
CA ILE A 109 -38.50 26.88 21.48
C ILE A 109 -38.67 27.32 20.03
#